data_AF-A0A934BRN3-F1
#
_entry.id   AF-A0A934BRN3-F1
#
_cell.length_a   1.000
_cell.length_b   1.000
_cell.length_c   1.000
_cell.angle_alpha   90.00
_cell.angle_beta   90.00
_cell.angle_gamma   90.00
#
_symmetry.space_group_name_H-M   'P 1'
#
loop_
_entity.id
_entity.type
_entity.pdbx_description
1 polymer ?
#
loop_
_entity_poly.entity_id
_entity_poly.type
_entity_poly.pdbx_seq_one_letter_code
_entity_poly.pdbx_strand_id
1 'polypeptide(L)' 'MKYVFRLGGASGFAAAAGASHLAGHAADRVFLDGAVGCLCGAILFRWFWNTVLRGVRETILQRHAAATAAQAAQPKPK' A
#
# COMPACT_ATOMS: atom_id res chain seq x y z
N MET A 1 -9.44 3.21 2.91
CA MET A 1 -9.22 3.94 1.64
C MET A 1 -8.79 5.41 1.86
N LYS A 2 -9.57 6.24 2.58
CA LYS A 2 -9.31 7.70 2.78
C LYS A 2 -7.87 8.07 3.20
N TYR A 3 -7.29 7.35 4.16
CA TYR A 3 -5.99 7.69 4.73
C TYR A 3 -4.80 7.17 3.91
N VAL A 4 -5.01 6.13 3.11
CA VAL A 4 -3.98 5.48 2.27
C VAL A 4 -3.50 6.44 1.18
N PHE A 5 -4.43 7.21 0.60
CA PHE A 5 -4.09 8.20 -0.42
C PHE A 5 -3.32 9.40 0.15
N ARG A 6 -3.70 9.86 1.35
CA ARG A 6 -3.01 10.99 2.02
C ARG A 6 -1.63 10.61 2.52
N LEU A 7 -1.47 9.41 3.08
CA LEU A 7 -0.17 8.91 3.55
C LEU A 7 0.76 8.61 2.38
N GLY A 8 0.26 7.99 1.29
CA GLY A 8 1.06 7.72 0.10
C GLY A 8 1.48 8.97 -0.66
N GLY A 9 0.59 9.98 -0.74
CA GLY A 9 0.92 11.26 -1.34
C GLY A 9 1.93 12.06 -0.51
N ALA A 10 1.72 12.14 0.82
CA ALA A 10 2.63 12.85 1.72
C ALA A 10 4.03 12.23 1.77
N SER A 11 4.13 10.89 1.77
CA SER A 11 5.43 10.19 1.75
C SER A 11 6.13 10.36 0.40
N GLY A 12 5.41 10.28 -0.71
CA GLY A 12 5.96 10.53 -2.06
C GLY A 12 6.43 11.97 -2.25
N PHE A 13 5.68 12.94 -1.74
CA PHE A 13 6.06 14.36 -1.72
C PHE A 13 7.34 14.57 -0.90
N ALA A 14 7.39 14.07 0.33
CA ALA A 14 8.53 14.24 1.22
C ALA A 14 9.82 13.60 0.64
N ALA A 15 9.71 12.41 0.03
CA ALA A 15 10.84 11.74 -0.57
C ALA A 15 11.36 12.49 -1.82
N ALA A 16 10.48 12.91 -2.72
CA ALA A 16 10.89 13.60 -3.95
C ALA A 16 11.38 15.03 -3.68
N ALA A 17 10.70 15.77 -2.80
CA ALA A 17 11.13 17.10 -2.38
C ALA A 17 12.47 17.04 -1.62
N GLY A 18 12.65 16.06 -0.73
CA GLY A 18 13.91 15.83 -0.01
C GLY A 18 15.06 15.46 -0.95
N ALA A 19 14.83 14.55 -1.90
CA ALA A 19 15.83 14.17 -2.90
C ALA A 19 16.24 15.35 -3.80
N SER A 20 15.26 16.17 -4.23
CA SER A 20 15.52 17.33 -5.09
C SER A 20 16.22 18.47 -4.34
N HIS A 21 15.92 18.63 -3.05
CA HIS A 21 16.63 19.56 -2.17
C HIS A 21 18.09 19.14 -1.97
N LEU A 22 18.36 17.85 -1.75
CA LEU A 22 19.72 17.32 -1.67
C LEU A 22 20.49 17.45 -3.00
N ALA A 23 19.78 17.40 -4.12
CA ALA A 23 20.35 17.60 -5.46
C ALA A 23 20.61 19.08 -5.81
N GLY A 24 20.44 20.02 -4.86
CA GLY A 24 20.75 21.45 -5.06
C GLY A 24 19.88 22.16 -6.10
N HIS A 25 18.68 21.62 -6.39
CA HIS A 25 17.78 22.23 -7.36
C HIS A 25 17.17 23.53 -6.82
N ALA A 26 16.93 24.49 -7.70
CA ALA A 26 16.22 25.73 -7.35
C ALA A 26 14.84 25.41 -6.74
N ALA A 27 14.39 26.23 -5.78
CA ALA A 27 13.20 25.96 -4.97
C ALA A 27 11.92 25.72 -5.79
N ASP A 28 11.75 26.42 -6.92
CA ASP A 28 10.64 26.21 -7.85
C ASP A 28 10.60 24.78 -8.41
N ARG A 29 11.78 24.24 -8.71
CA ARG A 29 11.92 22.89 -9.28
C ARG A 29 11.74 21.80 -8.22
N VAL A 30 12.19 22.06 -6.98
CA VAL A 30 11.93 21.18 -5.83
C VAL A 30 10.43 21.06 -5.53
N PHE A 31 9.68 22.16 -5.65
CA PHE A 31 8.21 22.13 -5.49
C PHE A 31 7.53 21.30 -6.57
N LEU A 32 7.97 21.45 -7.83
CA LEU A 32 7.44 20.70 -8.95
C LEU A 32 7.77 19.20 -8.83
N ASP A 33 9.01 18.86 -8.53
CA ASP A 33 9.43 17.46 -8.30
C ASP A 33 8.72 16.84 -7.10
N GLY A 34 8.52 17.62 -6.03
CA GLY A 34 7.68 17.22 -4.89
C GLY A 34 6.23 16.93 -5.30
N ALA A 35 5.60 17.81 -6.09
CA ALA A 35 4.23 17.63 -6.56
C ALA A 35 4.07 16.38 -7.46
N VAL A 36 5.04 16.15 -8.35
CA VAL A 36 5.10 14.93 -9.18
C VAL A 36 5.30 13.69 -8.30
N GLY A 37 6.21 13.76 -7.33
CA GLY A 37 6.44 12.71 -6.33
C GLY A 37 5.20 12.39 -5.49
N CYS A 38 4.38 13.39 -5.16
CA CYS A 38 3.11 13.22 -4.46
C CYS A 38 2.11 12.40 -5.30
N LEU A 39 1.96 12.73 -6.58
CA LEU A 39 1.08 12.01 -7.50
C LEU A 39 1.56 10.56 -7.71
N CYS A 40 2.85 10.37 -7.97
CA CYS A 40 3.46 9.04 -8.09
C CYS A 40 3.30 8.22 -6.82
N GLY A 41 3.59 8.79 -5.65
CA GLY A 41 3.45 8.15 -4.35
C GLY A 41 2.01 7.74 -4.07
N ALA A 42 1.03 8.60 -4.35
CA ALA A 42 -0.39 8.29 -4.17
C ALA A 42 -0.86 7.13 -5.06
N ILE A 43 -0.43 7.08 -6.33
CA ILE A 43 -0.77 6.00 -7.27
C ILE A 43 -0.10 4.68 -6.86
N LEU A 44 1.19 4.70 -6.55
CA LEU A 44 1.95 3.52 -6.13
C LEU A 44 1.39 2.93 -4.84
N PHE A 45 1.10 3.78 -3.84
CA PHE A 45 0.56 3.32 -2.57
C PHE A 45 -0.86 2.77 -2.71
N ARG A 46 -1.67 3.34 -3.62
CA ARG A 46 -2.99 2.78 -3.98
C ARG A 46 -2.88 1.42 -4.68
N TRP A 47 -1.94 1.28 -5.61
CA TRP A 47 -1.69 0.01 -6.30
C TRP A 47 -1.18 -1.06 -5.33
N PHE A 48 -0.17 -0.72 -4.52
CA PHE A 48 0.38 -1.59 -3.50
C PHE A 48 -0.70 -2.07 -2.52
N TRP A 49 -1.52 -1.16 -1.99
CA TRP A 49 -2.58 -1.52 -1.06
C TRP A 49 -3.62 -2.46 -1.68
N ASN A 50 -3.96 -2.27 -2.95
CA ASN A 50 -4.87 -3.15 -3.67
C ASN A 50 -4.27 -4.56 -3.83
N THR A 51 -2.99 -4.66 -4.19
CA THR A 51 -2.28 -5.94 -4.31
C THR A 51 -2.16 -6.67 -2.97
N VAL A 52 -1.77 -5.96 -1.90
CA VAL A 52 -1.68 -6.53 -0.55
C VAL A 52 -3.05 -7.01 -0.06
N LEU A 53 -4.11 -6.21 -0.22
CA LEU A 53 -5.46 -6.63 0.15
C LEU A 53 -5.93 -7.86 -0.61
N ARG A 54 -5.59 -7.98 -1.90
CA ARG A 54 -5.91 -9.17 -2.70
C ARG A 54 -5.19 -10.40 -2.13
N GLY A 55 -3.89 -10.31 -1.89
CA GLY A 55 -3.12 -11.42 -1.31
C GLY A 55 -3.60 -11.82 0.09
N VAL A 56 -3.87 -10.84 0.97
CA VAL A 56 -4.39 -11.11 2.33
C VAL A 56 -5.75 -11.77 2.25
N ARG A 57 -6.66 -11.28 1.41
CA ARG A 57 -7.99 -11.89 1.23
C ARG A 57 -7.88 -13.33 0.73
N GLU A 58 -7.00 -13.59 -0.21
CA GLU A 58 -6.78 -14.92 -0.79
C GLU A 58 -6.19 -15.88 0.24
N THR A 59 -5.24 -15.43 1.06
CA THR A 59 -4.65 -16.20 2.16
C THR A 59 -5.69 -16.51 3.25
N ILE A 60 -6.55 -15.55 3.58
CA ILE A 60 -7.64 -15.72 4.55
C ILE A 60 -8.65 -16.75 4.02
N LEU A 61 -9.05 -16.66 2.75
CA LEU A 61 -9.97 -17.64 2.14
C LEU A 61 -9.37 -19.05 2.11
N GLN A 62 -8.09 -19.19 1.78
CA GLN A 62 -7.39 -20.47 1.84
C GLN A 62 -7.32 -21.02 3.27
N ARG A 63 -7.03 -20.18 4.27
CA ARG A 63 -7.02 -20.58 5.68
C ARG A 63 -8.40 -20.97 6.19
N HIS A 64 -9.45 -20.23 5.82
CA HIS A 64 -10.82 -20.62 6.15
C HIS A 64 -11.23 -21.91 5.46
N ALA A 65 -10.90 -22.11 4.19
CA ALA A 65 -11.18 -23.37 3.50
C ALA A 65 -10.49 -24.56 4.19
N ALA A 66 -9.22 -24.41 4.60
CA ALA A 66 -8.49 -25.42 5.35
C ALA A 66 -9.08 -25.66 6.75
N ALA A 67 -9.48 -24.60 7.46
CA ALA A 67 -10.11 -24.70 8.78
C ALA A 67 -11.50 -25.36 8.72
N THR A 68 -12.31 -25.02 7.72
CA THR A 68 -13.62 -25.64 7.49
C THR A 68 -13.48 -27.11 7.09
N ALA A 69 -12.48 -27.46 6.28
CA ALA A 69 -12.17 -28.85 5.95
C ALA A 69 -11.70 -29.65 7.19
N ALA A 70 -10.90 -29.03 8.07
CA ALA A 70 -10.48 -29.64 9.33
C ALA A 70 -11.65 -29.82 10.32
N GLN A 71 -12.61 -28.89 10.35
CA GLN A 71 -13.84 -29.02 11.15
C GLN A 71 -14.79 -30.09 10.59
N ALA A 72 -14.91 -30.22 9.26
CA ALA A 72 -15.68 -31.29 8.63
C ALA A 72 -15.04 -32.68 8.83
N ALA A 73 -13.74 -32.74 9.09
CA ALA A 73 -13.01 -33.97 9.40
C ALA A 73 -13.03 -34.33 10.90
N GLN A 74 -13.63 -33.52 11.79
CA GLN A 74 -13.79 -33.92 13.18
C GLN A 74 -14.95 -34.92 13.30
N PRO A 75 -14.68 -36.18 13.71
CA PRO A 75 -15.72 -37.17 13.86
C PRO A 75 -16.63 -36.79 15.03
N LYS A 76 -17.94 -36.80 14.76
CA LYS A 76 -19.00 -36.58 15.74
C LYS A 76 -18.75 -37.47 16.97
N PRO A 77 -18.55 -36.90 18.18
CA PRO A 77 -18.40 -37.72 19.38
C PRO A 77 -19.72 -38.48 19.60
N LYS A 78 -19.62 -39.80 19.77
CA LYS A 78 -20.72 -40.71 20.08
C LYS A 78 -21.27 -40.47 21.48
#